data_AF-A0A9X1B5G3-F1
#
_entry.id   AF-A0A9X1B5G3-F1
#
_cell.length_a   1.000
_cell.length_b   1.000
_cell.length_c   1.000
_cell.angle_alpha   90.00
_cell.angle_beta   90.00
_cell.angle_gamma   90.00
#
_symmetry.space_group_name_H-M   'P 1'
#
loop_
_entity.id
_entity.type
_entity.pdbx_description
1 polymer ?
#
loop_
_entity_poly.entity_id
_entity_poly.type
_entity_poly.pdbx_seq_one_letter_code
_entity_poly.pdbx_strand_id
1 'polypeptide(L)'
;MEMTGKITQVLPEKNGTSARGPWRKQEYVIELPGDFPKQVCFMVWGDRIDQYGIREGQELTVSFDLESREFNGRWYTDVKAWRVAPSSSGEPGGEPFRDEPPPFDEEPPF
;
A
#
# COMPACT_ATOMS: atom_id res chain seq x y z
N MET A 1 -10.48 -7.74 -9.74
CA MET A 1 -11.09 -7.40 -8.43
C MET A 1 -10.29 -6.26 -7.80
N GLU A 2 -10.79 -5.61 -6.74
CA GLU A 2 -10.06 -4.52 -6.06
C GLU A 2 -10.26 -4.52 -4.54
N MET A 3 -9.27 -4.00 -3.82
CA MET A 3 -9.33 -3.76 -2.38
C MET A 3 -8.61 -2.45 -2.05
N THR A 4 -9.11 -1.71 -1.07
CA THR A 4 -8.50 -0.45 -0.61
C THR A 4 -8.26 -0.53 0.88
N GLY A 5 -7.09 -0.09 1.32
CA GLY A 5 -6.71 -0.17 2.72
C GLY A 5 -5.27 0.28 2.98
N LYS A 6 -4.84 0.12 4.22
CA LYS A 6 -3.53 0.58 4.70
C LYS A 6 -2.50 -0.55 4.68
N ILE A 7 -1.32 -0.31 4.12
CA ILE A 7 -0.21 -1.27 4.18
C ILE A 7 0.31 -1.35 5.62
N THR A 8 0.27 -2.54 6.20
CA THR A 8 0.71 -2.81 7.57
C THR A 8 2.05 -3.51 7.63
N GLN A 9 2.43 -4.27 6.60
CA GLN A 9 3.72 -4.96 6.53
C GLN A 9 4.22 -5.02 5.08
N VAL A 10 5.53 -4.83 4.91
CA VAL A 10 6.27 -5.10 3.68
C VAL A 10 7.17 -6.30 3.93
N LEU A 11 6.87 -7.45 3.31
CA LEU A 11 7.65 -8.68 3.52
C LEU A 11 8.92 -8.66 2.65
N PRO A 12 9.95 -9.44 3.03
CA PRO A 12 11.19 -9.52 2.25
C PRO A 12 10.94 -9.92 0.79
N GLU A 13 11.63 -9.27 -0.14
CA GLU A 13 11.59 -9.66 -1.54
C GLU A 13 12.20 -11.07 -1.71
N LYS A 14 11.50 -11.92 -2.47
CA LYS A 14 11.96 -13.23 -2.91
C LYS A 14 12.34 -13.14 -4.38
N ASN A 15 13.50 -13.65 -4.74
CA ASN A 15 13.96 -13.71 -6.13
C ASN A 15 14.60 -15.07 -6.44
N GLY A 16 14.78 -15.35 -7.72
CA GLY A 16 15.39 -16.58 -8.19
C GLY A 16 15.49 -16.64 -9.72
N THR A 17 15.83 -17.80 -10.24
CA THR A 17 15.90 -18.05 -11.69
C THR A 17 15.00 -19.23 -12.05
N SER A 18 14.21 -19.07 -13.11
CA SER A 18 13.36 -20.12 -13.68
C SER A 18 13.80 -20.42 -15.12
N ALA A 19 13.24 -21.47 -15.72
CA ALA A 19 13.42 -21.75 -17.15
C ALA A 19 12.99 -20.59 -18.07
N ARG A 20 12.19 -19.64 -17.55
CA ARG A 20 11.72 -18.44 -18.26
C ARG A 20 12.54 -17.19 -17.97
N GLY A 21 13.62 -17.32 -17.19
CA GLY A 21 14.48 -16.20 -16.78
C GLY A 21 14.39 -15.87 -15.28
N PRO A 22 15.10 -14.81 -14.85
CA PRO A 22 15.07 -14.34 -13.47
C PRO A 22 13.66 -13.88 -13.10
N TRP A 23 13.29 -14.13 -11.85
CA TRP A 23 12.02 -13.67 -11.30
C TRP A 23 12.25 -13.04 -9.94
N ARG A 24 11.36 -12.10 -9.60
CA ARG A 24 11.27 -11.47 -8.29
C ARG A 24 9.81 -11.32 -7.92
N LYS A 25 9.53 -11.45 -6.63
CA LYS A 25 8.22 -11.35 -6.01
C LYS A 25 8.38 -10.68 -4.66
N GLN A 26 7.52 -9.73 -4.36
CA GLN A 26 7.39 -9.19 -3.01
C GLN A 26 5.94 -9.33 -2.53
N GLU A 27 5.80 -9.60 -1.24
CA GLU A 27 4.52 -9.81 -0.57
C GLU A 27 4.27 -8.65 0.40
N TYR A 28 3.01 -8.24 0.52
CA TYR A 28 2.60 -7.10 1.35
C TYR A 28 1.31 -7.46 2.09
N VAL A 29 1.15 -6.93 3.29
CA VAL A 29 -0.09 -7.08 4.06
C VAL A 29 -0.84 -5.75 4.07
N ILE A 30 -2.06 -5.76 3.54
CA ILE A 30 -2.99 -4.63 3.58
C ILE A 30 -4.07 -4.89 4.61
N GLU A 31 -4.36 -3.91 5.44
CA GLU A 31 -5.48 -3.90 6.36
C GLU A 31 -6.66 -3.19 5.71
N LEU A 32 -7.78 -3.90 5.59
CA LEU A 32 -9.02 -3.37 5.06
C LEU A 32 -9.85 -2.73 6.19
N PRO A 33 -10.39 -1.52 5.99
CA PRO A 33 -11.19 -0.84 7.02
C PRO A 33 -12.53 -1.56 7.27
N GLY A 34 -13.07 -1.37 8.48
CA GLY A 34 -14.37 -1.90 8.91
C GLY A 34 -14.41 -2.18 10.41
N ASP A 35 -15.57 -2.55 10.96
CA ASP A 35 -15.73 -2.91 12.39
C ASP A 35 -14.83 -4.06 12.84
N PHE A 36 -14.44 -4.93 11.90
CA PHE A 36 -13.48 -6.00 12.11
C PHE A 36 -12.42 -5.92 11.02
N PRO A 37 -11.33 -5.16 11.22
CA PRO A 37 -10.32 -4.95 10.20
C PRO A 37 -9.70 -6.29 9.78
N LYS A 38 -9.61 -6.50 8.47
CA LYS A 38 -9.10 -7.74 7.89
C LYS A 38 -7.74 -7.48 7.28
N GLN A 39 -6.75 -8.29 7.67
CA GLN A 39 -5.46 -8.29 7.01
C GLN A 39 -5.47 -9.27 5.84
N VAL A 40 -5.05 -8.79 4.67
CA VAL A 40 -4.94 -9.58 3.45
C VAL A 40 -3.51 -9.50 2.93
N CYS A 41 -2.90 -10.66 2.68
CA CYS A 41 -1.59 -10.74 2.05
C CYS A 41 -1.76 -10.79 0.53
N PHE A 42 -1.06 -9.92 -0.20
CA PHE A 42 -1.02 -9.91 -1.66
C PHE A 42 0.41 -9.84 -2.17
N MET A 43 0.60 -10.18 -3.44
CA MET A 43 1.92 -10.22 -4.07
C MET A 43 2.00 -9.42 -5.37
N VAL A 44 3.15 -8.77 -5.54
CA VAL A 44 3.56 -8.08 -6.77
C VAL A 44 4.75 -8.82 -7.38
N TRP A 45 4.77 -8.94 -8.71
CA TRP A 45 5.80 -9.65 -9.45
C TRP A 45 6.62 -8.72 -10.33
N GLY A 46 7.90 -9.07 -10.50
CA GLY A 46 8.79 -8.46 -11.48
C GLY A 46 9.10 -6.99 -11.17
N ASP A 47 9.33 -6.22 -12.23
CA ASP A 47 9.72 -4.80 -12.15
C ASP A 47 8.64 -3.91 -11.54
N ARG A 48 7.39 -4.39 -11.43
CA ARG A 48 6.30 -3.66 -10.80
C ARG A 48 6.54 -3.39 -9.31
N ILE A 49 7.38 -4.19 -8.67
CA ILE A 49 7.77 -4.01 -7.27
C ILE A 49 8.42 -2.62 -7.09
N ASP A 50 9.40 -2.27 -7.91
CA ASP A 50 10.05 -0.95 -7.84
C ASP A 50 9.13 0.17 -8.33
N GLN A 51 8.34 -0.10 -9.37
CA GLN A 51 7.42 0.88 -9.96
C GLN A 51 6.38 1.38 -8.94
N TYR A 52 5.85 0.47 -8.13
CA TYR A 52 4.87 0.85 -7.10
C TYR A 52 5.54 1.38 -5.83
N GLY A 53 6.78 0.96 -5.53
CA GLY A 53 7.55 1.50 -4.40
C GLY A 53 6.77 1.48 -3.08
N ILE A 54 6.02 0.40 -2.84
CA ILE A 54 5.05 0.28 -1.74
C ILE A 54 5.77 0.34 -0.39
N ARG A 55 5.25 1.15 0.53
CA ARG A 55 5.79 1.34 1.88
C ARG A 55 4.73 1.09 2.95
N GLU A 56 5.19 0.71 4.13
CA GLU A 56 4.34 0.60 5.31
C GLU A 56 3.67 1.95 5.61
N GLY A 57 2.42 1.90 6.05
CA GLY A 57 1.62 3.06 6.40
C GLY A 57 0.86 3.72 5.24
N GLN A 58 1.14 3.37 3.98
CA GLN A 58 0.43 3.93 2.82
C GLN A 58 -0.99 3.39 2.71
N GLU A 59 -1.95 4.24 2.35
CA GLU A 59 -3.25 3.80 1.87
C GLU A 59 -3.25 3.64 0.35
N LEU A 60 -3.59 2.43 -0.11
CA LEU A 60 -3.51 2.05 -1.51
C LEU A 60 -4.79 1.33 -1.93
N THR A 61 -5.17 1.55 -3.19
CA THR A 61 -6.12 0.71 -3.92
C THR A 61 -5.33 -0.31 -4.75
N VAL A 62 -5.53 -1.58 -4.45
CA VAL A 62 -4.87 -2.72 -5.12
C VAL A 62 -5.89 -3.40 -6.01
N SER A 63 -5.64 -3.43 -7.32
CA SER A 63 -6.38 -4.26 -8.26
C SER A 63 -5.66 -5.58 -8.47
N PHE A 64 -6.39 -6.68 -8.31
CA PHE A 64 -5.82 -8.02 -8.26
C PHE A 64 -6.72 -9.08 -8.90
N ASP A 65 -6.09 -10.22 -9.15
CA ASP A 65 -6.74 -11.49 -9.49
C ASP A 65 -6.50 -12.51 -8.38
N LEU A 66 -7.45 -13.44 -8.23
CA LEU A 66 -7.35 -14.58 -7.32
C LEU A 66 -7.05 -15.83 -8.11
N GLU A 67 -6.05 -16.58 -7.67
CA GLU A 67 -5.73 -17.88 -8.21
C GLU A 67 -5.57 -18.86 -7.05
N SER A 68 -6.22 -20.02 -7.14
CA SER A 68 -6.02 -21.08 -6.15
C SER A 68 -5.21 -22.20 -6.77
N ARG A 69 -4.23 -22.69 -6.02
CA ARG A 69 -3.44 -23.88 -6.36
C ARG A 69 -3.58 -24.92 -5.27
N GLU A 70 -3.72 -26.17 -5.69
CA GLU A 70 -3.73 -27.32 -4.80
C GLU A 70 -2.30 -27.84 -4.63
N PHE A 71 -1.93 -28.13 -3.37
CA PHE A 71 -0.67 -28.77 -3.02
C PHE A 71 -0.89 -29.72 -1.84
N ASN A 72 -0.68 -31.02 -2.07
CA ASN A 72 -0.83 -32.10 -1.08
C ASN A 72 -2.20 -32.11 -0.39
N GLY A 73 -3.27 -31.98 -1.16
CA GLY A 73 -4.67 -31.94 -0.71
C GLY A 73 -5.08 -30.62 -0.06
N ARG A 74 -4.18 -29.62 0.01
CA ARG A 74 -4.47 -28.29 0.58
C ARG A 74 -4.53 -27.25 -0.52
N TRP A 75 -5.53 -26.39 -0.46
CA TRP A 75 -5.69 -25.28 -1.39
C TRP A 75 -5.09 -24.00 -0.81
N TYR A 76 -4.32 -23.30 -1.64
CA TYR A 76 -3.70 -22.02 -1.32
C TYR A 76 -4.18 -21.00 -2.32
N THR A 77 -4.72 -19.89 -1.82
CA THR A 77 -5.17 -18.77 -2.65
C THR A 77 -4.09 -17.70 -2.68
N ASP A 78 -3.71 -17.34 -3.89
CA ASP A 78 -2.75 -16.30 -4.20
C ASP A 78 -3.52 -15.04 -4.66
N VAL A 79 -3.22 -13.90 -4.04
CA VAL A 79 -3.77 -12.59 -4.42
C VAL A 79 -2.72 -11.86 -5.27
N LYS A 80 -2.88 -11.90 -6.60
CA LYS A 80 -1.91 -11.37 -7.57
C LYS A 80 -2.28 -9.94 -7.95
N ALA A 81 -1.52 -8.96 -7.47
CA ALA A 81 -1.72 -7.57 -7.84
C ALA A 81 -1.20 -7.30 -9.26
N TRP A 82 -2.06 -6.73 -10.10
CA TRP A 82 -1.70 -6.27 -11.45
C TRP A 82 -1.70 -4.75 -11.58
N ARG A 83 -2.32 -4.04 -10.63
CA ARG A 83 -2.26 -2.58 -10.50
C ARG A 83 -2.32 -2.17 -9.03
N VAL A 84 -1.53 -1.16 -8.69
CA VAL A 84 -1.57 -0.49 -7.39
C VAL A 84 -1.63 1.02 -7.65
N ALA A 85 -2.51 1.70 -6.93
CA ALA A 85 -2.66 3.14 -7.00
C ALA A 85 -2.83 3.70 -5.58
N PRO A 86 -2.45 4.96 -5.32
CA PRO A 86 -2.85 5.66 -4.10
C PRO A 86 -4.38 5.62 -3.95
N SER A 87 -4.89 5.45 -2.73
CA SER A 87 -6.33 5.57 -2.50
C SER A 87 -6.75 7.02 -2.77
N SER A 88 -7.57 7.25 -3.79
CA SER A 88 -8.22 8.56 -3.97
C SER A 88 -9.43 8.64 -3.04
N SER A 89 -9.15 8.79 -1.74
CA SER A 89 -10.14 9.23 -0.75
C SER A 89 -9.47 10.29 0.13
N GLY A 90 -9.68 11.56 -0.22
CA GLY A 90 -9.33 12.71 0.61
C GLY A 90 -8.10 13.48 0.12
N GLU A 91 -8.31 14.77 -0.13
CA GLU A 91 -7.31 15.78 -0.45
C GLU A 91 -6.05 15.78 0.44
N PRO A 92 -4.93 16.33 -0.07
CA PRO A 92 -3.77 16.64 0.76
C PRO A 92 -4.20 17.61 1.86
N GLY A 93 -4.21 17.16 3.11
CA GLY A 93 -4.19 18.02 4.28
C GLY A 93 -2.85 18.75 4.41
N GLY A 94 -2.48 19.50 3.38
CA GLY A 94 -1.55 20.62 3.51
C GLY A 94 -2.40 21.81 3.91
N GLU A 95 -2.49 22.07 5.20
CA GLU A 95 -2.95 23.37 5.69
C GLU A 95 -2.15 24.44 4.94
N PRO A 96 -2.78 25.38 4.20
CA PRO A 96 -2.03 26.52 3.74
C PRO A 96 -1.59 27.22 5.01
N PHE A 97 -0.27 27.26 5.25
CA PHE A 97 0.34 28.21 6.16
C PHE A 97 -0.21 29.58 5.77
N ARG A 98 -1.21 30.02 6.50
CA ARG A 98 -1.71 31.38 6.45
C ARG A 98 -0.62 32.16 7.15
N ASP A 99 0.21 32.86 6.38
CA ASP A 99 1.04 33.96 6.88
C ASP A 99 0.08 35.00 7.48
N GLU A 100 -0.39 34.74 8.71
CA GLU A 100 -0.99 35.74 9.55
C GLU A 100 0.17 36.51 10.17
N PRO A 101 0.39 37.79 9.82
CA PRO A 101 1.36 38.60 10.53
C PRO A 101 0.94 38.67 12.00
N PRO A 102 1.89 38.63 12.95
CA PRO A 102 1.56 38.61 14.36
C PRO A 102 0.68 39.82 14.73
N PRO A 103 -0.30 39.64 15.62
CA PRO A 103 -1.13 40.73 16.10
C PRO A 103 -0.24 41.81 16.72
N PHE A 104 -0.51 43.05 16.32
CA PHE A 104 0.11 44.25 16.84
C PHE A 104 -0.45 44.49 18.25
N ASP A 105 0.10 43.80 19.25
CA ASP A 105 -0.26 44.01 20.65
C ASP A 105 0.52 45.22 21.22
N GLU A 106 -0.21 46.33 21.25
CA GLU A 106 -0.37 47.33 22.34
C GLU A 106 0.86 48.02 22.98
N GLU A 107 0.83 49.37 22.92
CA GLU A 107 1.54 50.41 23.70
C GLU A 107 1.52 50.22 25.25
N PRO A 108 2.01 51.18 26.09
CA PRO A 108 3.32 51.83 26.26
C PRO A 108 3.85 51.56 27.71
N PRO A 109 4.97 52.14 28.21
CA PRO A 109 4.81 53.36 29.03
C PRO A 109 6.01 54.34 29.11
N PHE A 110 5.65 55.57 29.56
CA PHE A 110 6.41 56.76 30.01
C PHE A 110 6.72 57.85 28.98
#